data_AF-A0A1J0EPW4-F1
#
_entry.id   AF-A0A1J0EPW4-F1
#
_cell.length_a   1.000
_cell.length_b   1.000
_cell.length_c   1.000
_cell.angle_alpha   90.00
_cell.angle_beta   90.00
_cell.angle_gamma   90.00
#
_symmetry.space_group_name_H-M   'P 1'
#
loop_
_entity.id
_entity.type
_entity.pdbx_description
1 polymer ?
#
loop_
_entity_poly.entity_id
_entity_poly.type
_entity_poly.pdbx_seq_one_letter_code
_entity_poly.pdbx_strand_id
1 'polypeptide(L)' 'MSTFAVFGMTRDVAMTEAKRTVKTTRPDPKNIGQYIELSVDDWLYKVGQRADQIMGGAR' A
#
# COMPACT_ATOMS: atom_id res chain seq x y z
N MET A 1 -11.98 10.82 -11.93
CA MET A 1 -12.59 10.96 -10.58
C MET A 1 -11.47 11.05 -9.57
N SER A 2 -11.00 12.28 -9.29
CA SER A 2 -9.88 12.57 -8.39
C SER A 2 -10.37 13.63 -7.41
N THR A 3 -10.78 13.22 -6.21
CA THR A 3 -11.03 14.04 -5.01
C THR A 3 -11.55 13.13 -3.89
N PHE A 4 -10.68 12.34 -3.27
CA PHE A 4 -10.94 11.78 -1.93
C PHE A 4 -9.91 12.37 -0.98
N ALA A 5 -9.95 13.69 -0.81
CA ALA A 5 -9.52 14.29 0.45
C ALA A 5 -10.58 13.90 1.48
N VAL A 6 -10.45 12.71 2.07
CA VAL A 6 -11.35 12.27 3.12
C VAL A 6 -10.92 12.99 4.38
N PHE A 7 -11.43 14.21 4.56
CA PHE A 7 -11.46 14.85 5.87
C PHE A 7 -12.22 13.90 6.81
N GLY A 8 -11.48 13.03 7.50
CA GLY A 8 -12.02 12.01 8.40
C GLY A 8 -11.45 10.59 8.28
N MET A 9 -10.53 10.27 7.36
CA MET A 9 -9.89 8.93 7.37
C MET A 9 -8.97 8.81 8.59
N THR A 10 -9.43 8.08 9.61
CA THR A 10 -8.57 7.66 10.72
C THR A 10 -7.49 6.72 10.21
N ARG A 11 -6.37 6.64 10.93
CA ARG A 11 -5.23 5.77 10.60
C ARG A 11 -5.66 4.32 10.32
N ASP A 12 -6.68 3.83 11.03
CA ASP A 12 -7.22 2.48 10.86
C ASP A 12 -7.90 2.27 9.50
N VAL A 13 -8.64 3.27 9.02
CA VAL A 13 -9.27 3.22 7.70
C VAL A 13 -8.19 3.28 6.61
N ALA A 14 -7.21 4.17 6.76
CA ALA A 14 -6.08 4.27 5.82
C ALA A 14 -5.26 2.97 5.76
N MET A 15 -5.02 2.31 6.90
CA MET A 15 -4.35 1.01 6.97
C MET A 15 -5.18 -0.09 6.32
N THR A 16 -6.51 -0.08 6.49
CA THR A 16 -7.42 -1.06 5.88
C THR A 16 -7.45 -0.91 4.35
N GLU A 17 -7.49 0.33 3.85
CA GLU A 17 -7.41 0.60 2.41
C GLU A 17 -6.02 0.28 1.83
N ALA A 18 -4.95 0.60 2.57
CA ALA A 18 -3.59 0.25 2.19
C ALA A 18 -3.42 -1.27 2.08
N LYS A 19 -3.94 -2.07 3.02
CA LYS A 19 -3.92 -3.54 2.93
C LYS A 19 -4.64 -4.08 1.70
N ARG A 20 -5.71 -3.43 1.25
CA ARG A 20 -6.46 -3.82 0.04
C ARG A 20 -5.74 -3.47 -1.25
N THR A 21 -4.96 -2.39 -1.25
CA THR A 21 -4.31 -1.86 -2.46
C THR A 21 -2.88 -2.32 -2.64
N VAL A 22 -2.15 -2.59 -1.54
CA VAL A 22 -0.76 -3.05 -1.60
C VAL A 22 -0.70 -4.51 -1.98
N LYS A 23 -0.14 -4.77 -3.17
CA LYS A 23 0.11 -6.13 -3.66
C LYS A 23 1.05 -6.87 -2.72
N THR A 24 0.73 -8.13 -2.45
CA THR A 24 1.55 -9.06 -1.67
C THR A 24 2.72 -9.62 -2.48
N THR A 25 2.87 -9.22 -3.74
CA THR A 25 3.93 -9.73 -4.62
C THR A 25 4.81 -8.60 -5.15
N ARG A 26 6.10 -8.91 -5.34
CA ARG A 26 7.08 -8.01 -5.97
C ARG A 26 7.67 -8.71 -7.19
N PRO A 27 7.92 -7.98 -8.30
CA PRO A 27 8.63 -8.55 -9.44
C PRO A 27 10.03 -9.01 -9.01
N ASP A 28 10.38 -10.23 -9.39
CA ASP A 28 11.71 -10.78 -9.17
C ASP A 28 12.73 -9.98 -9.98
N PRO A 29 13.77 -9.40 -9.36
CA PRO A 29 14.83 -8.72 -10.10
C PRO A 29 15.67 -9.69 -10.97
N LYS A 30 15.67 -10.99 -10.68
CA LYS A 30 16.43 -11.99 -11.45
C LYS A 30 15.64 -12.62 -12.58
N ASN A 31 14.32 -12.75 -12.43
CA ASN A 31 13.46 -13.41 -13.41
C ASN A 31 12.38 -12.44 -13.90
N ILE A 32 12.60 -11.86 -15.08
CA ILE A 32 11.64 -10.97 -15.72
C ILE A 32 10.34 -11.75 -15.97
N GLY A 33 9.26 -11.34 -15.31
CA GLY A 33 7.93 -11.94 -15.42
C GLY A 33 7.53 -12.87 -14.26
N GLN A 34 8.46 -13.19 -13.36
CA GLN A 34 8.13 -13.88 -12.11
C GLN A 34 7.89 -12.89 -10.98
N TYR A 35 6.94 -13.23 -10.13
CA TYR A 35 6.59 -12.45 -8.95
C TYR A 35 6.92 -13.28 -7.71
N ILE A 36 7.71 -12.71 -6.81
CA ILE A 36 8.02 -13.30 -5.51
C ILE A 36 6.99 -12.81 -4.51
N GLU A 37 6.50 -13.70 -3.66
CA GLU A 37 5.68 -13.35 -2.51
C GLU A 37 6.51 -12.53 -1.51
N LEU A 38 6.00 -11.38 -1.11
CA LEU A 38 6.63 -10.57 -0.07
C LEU A 38 6.52 -11.29 1.28
N SER A 39 7.55 -11.15 2.10
CA SER A 39 7.43 -11.51 3.51
C SER A 39 6.34 -10.66 4.17
N VAL A 40 5.75 -11.18 5.25
CA VAL A 40 4.70 -10.48 5.99
C VAL A 40 5.19 -9.13 6.51
N ASP A 41 6.44 -9.05 6.99
CA ASP A 41 7.03 -7.83 7.52
C ASP A 41 7.25 -6.78 6.42
N ASP A 42 7.78 -7.18 5.27
CA ASP A 42 7.98 -6.27 4.13
C ASP A 42 6.64 -5.76 3.59
N TRP A 43 5.61 -6.59 3.63
CA TRP A 43 4.27 -6.20 3.20
C TRP A 43 3.66 -5.19 4.17
N LEU A 44 3.78 -5.42 5.49
CA LEU A 44 3.32 -4.48 6.51
C LEU A 44 4.03 -3.12 6.42
N TYR A 45 5.33 -3.10 6.12
CA TYR A 45 6.07 -1.86 5.89
C TYR A 45 5.49 -1.06 4.70
N LYS A 46 5.22 -1.74 3.57
CA LYS A 46 4.62 -1.09 2.39
C LYS A 46 3.19 -0.62 2.64
N VAL A 47 2.42 -1.38 3.41
CA VAL A 47 1.07 -0.99 3.85
C VAL A 47 1.14 0.30 4.67
N GLY A 48 2.08 0.41 5.62
CA GLY A 48 2.27 1.63 6.40
C GLY A 48 2.59 2.84 5.52
N GLN A 49 3.56 2.70 4.61
CA GLN A 49 3.91 3.77 3.65
C GLN A 49 2.72 4.18 2.78
N ARG A 50 1.90 3.22 2.34
CA ARG A 50 0.72 3.52 1.53
C ARG A 50 -0.38 4.19 2.36
N ALA A 51 -0.58 3.78 3.61
CA ALA A 51 -1.51 4.43 4.52
C ALA A 51 -1.10 5.88 4.79
N ASP A 52 0.19 6.14 4.97
CA ASP A 52 0.73 7.50 5.13
C ASP A 52 0.53 8.34 3.86
N GLN A 53 0.68 7.76 2.66
CA GLN A 53 0.34 8.44 1.39
C GLN A 53 -1.16 8.73 1.24
N ILE A 54 -2.03 7.82 1.68
CA ILE A 54 -3.48 7.99 1.65
C ILE A 54 -3.89 9.13 2.61
N MET A 55 -3.36 9.13 3.83
CA MET A 55 -3.61 10.19 4.81
C MET A 55 -2.99 11.53 4.42
N GLY A 56 -1.79 11.51 3.84
CA GLY A 56 -1.07 12.72 3.43
C GLY A 56 -1.67 13.44 2.22
N GLY A 57 -2.65 12.84 1.54
CA GLY A 57 -3.21 13.35 0.29
C GLY A 57 -2.19 13.26 -0.83
N ALA A 58 -2.23 12.17 -1.60
CA ALA A 58 -1.32 11.89 -2.70
C ALA A 58 -1.09 13.14 -3.60
N ARG A 59 0.15 13.64 -3.60
CA ARG A 59 0.70 14.49 -4.67
C ARG A 59 1.38 13.62 -5.71
#